data_AF-A0A957TZ77-F1
#
_entry.id   AF-A0A957TZ77-F1
#
_cell.length_a   1.000
_cell.length_b   1.000
_cell.length_c   1.000
_cell.angle_alpha   90.00
_cell.angle_beta   90.00
_cell.angle_gamma   90.00
#
_symmetry.space_group_name_H-M   'P 1'
#
loop_
_entity.id
_entity.type
_entity.pdbx_description
1 polymer ?
#
loop_
_entity_poly.entity_id
_entity_poly.type
_entity_poly.pdbx_seq_one_letter_code
_entity_poly.pdbx_strand_id
1 'polypeptide(L)'
;MLQVVLFLIGFVFLTGGAELLVRGASRLAASLKVPTVVIGLTIVAFGTSLPELLVSLLANLQGNGGSDIAIGNIVGSNIANLLLILGIASVMAVIPVERHLLRR
;
A
#
# COMPACT_ATOMS: atom_id res chain seq x y z
N MET A 1 15.91 -10.33 20.69
CA MET A 1 16.45 -8.98 20.37
C MET A 1 16.92 -8.87 18.92
N LEU A 2 17.84 -9.72 18.44
CA LEU A 2 18.30 -9.69 17.04
C LEU A 2 17.17 -9.76 15.99
N GLN A 3 16.19 -10.64 16.19
CA GLN A 3 15.03 -10.76 15.28
C GLN A 3 14.21 -9.47 15.18
N VAL A 4 14.01 -8.77 16.30
CA VAL A 4 13.29 -7.48 16.31
C VAL A 4 14.07 -6.43 15.55
N VAL A 5 15.40 -6.39 15.72
CA VAL A 5 16.27 -5.47 14.98
C VAL A 5 16.22 -5.77 13.47
N LEU A 6 16.33 -7.04 13.08
CA LEU A 6 16.22 -7.45 11.67
C LEU A 6 14.85 -7.14 11.07
N PHE A 7 13.77 -7.34 11.85
CA PHE A 7 12.42 -6.98 11.44
C PHE A 7 12.30 -5.48 11.17
N LEU A 8 12.76 -4.62 12.09
CA LEU A 8 12.71 -3.17 11.92
C LEU A 8 13.53 -2.70 10.72
N ILE A 9 14.73 -3.26 10.54
CA ILE A 9 15.59 -2.94 9.39
C ILE A 9 14.91 -3.35 8.08
N GLY A 10 14.36 -4.58 8.03
CA GLY A 10 13.63 -5.06 6.87
C GLY A 10 12.41 -4.20 6.54
N PHE A 11 11.65 -3.79 7.57
CA PHE A 11 10.49 -2.92 7.41
C PHE A 11 10.87 -1.54 6.84
N VAL A 12 11.94 -0.93 7.35
CA VAL A 12 12.45 0.35 6.84
C VAL A 12 12.91 0.23 5.38
N PHE A 13 13.64 -0.82 5.04
CA PHE A 13 14.08 -1.02 3.65
C PHE A 13 12.92 -1.32 2.70
N LEU A 14 11.94 -2.11 3.15
CA LEU A 14 10.78 -2.45 2.33
C LEU A 14 9.93 -1.21 2.04
N THR A 15 9.57 -0.45 3.08
CA THR A 15 8.76 0.77 2.95
C THR A 15 9.52 1.89 2.24
N GLY A 16 10.79 2.11 2.59
CA GLY A 16 11.65 3.09 1.93
C GLY A 16 11.92 2.76 0.47
N GLY A 17 12.12 1.47 0.14
CA GLY A 17 12.28 0.99 -1.23
C GLY A 17 11.02 1.20 -2.07
N ALA A 18 9.84 0.91 -1.51
CA ALA A 18 8.55 1.19 -2.16
C ALA A 18 8.38 2.70 -2.42
N GLU A 19 8.67 3.56 -1.44
CA GLU A 19 8.58 5.02 -1.60
C GLU A 19 9.53 5.55 -2.70
N LEU A 20 10.78 5.07 -2.71
CA LEU A 20 11.74 5.44 -3.76
C LEU A 20 11.29 4.99 -5.15
N LEU A 21 10.73 3.78 -5.26
CA LEU A 21 10.17 3.27 -6.50
C LEU A 21 9.00 4.13 -7.00
N VAL A 22 8.05 4.45 -6.12
CA VAL A 22 6.89 5.30 -6.45
C VAL A 22 7.36 6.67 -6.91
N ARG A 23 8.25 7.33 -6.15
CA ARG A 23 8.79 8.64 -6.53
C ARG A 23 9.52 8.60 -7.87
N GLY A 24 10.35 7.58 -8.09
CA GLY A 24 11.08 7.41 -9.35
C GLY A 24 10.14 7.20 -10.53
N ALA A 25 9.20 6.26 -10.41
CA ALA A 25 8.23 5.93 -11.44
C ALA A 25 7.28 7.11 -11.74
N SER A 26 6.80 7.82 -10.72
CA SER A 26 5.95 9.01 -10.90
C SER A 26 6.70 10.14 -11.60
N ARG A 27 7.97 10.38 -11.27
CA ARG A 27 8.81 11.38 -11.95
C ARG A 27 9.04 11.02 -13.42
N LEU A 28 9.32 9.75 -13.69
CA LEU A 28 9.49 9.27 -15.05
C LEU A 28 8.19 9.45 -15.87
N ALA A 29 7.05 9.02 -15.33
CA ALA A 29 5.76 9.17 -15.98
C ALA A 29 5.41 10.66 -16.23
N ALA A 30 5.69 11.54 -15.28
CA ALA A 30 5.51 12.98 -15.44
C ALA A 30 6.39 13.55 -16.56
N SER A 31 7.64 13.09 -16.68
CA SER A 31 8.54 13.51 -17.78
C SER A 31 8.04 13.07 -19.16
N LEU A 32 7.29 11.97 -19.21
CA LEU A 32 6.61 11.47 -20.40
C LEU A 32 5.24 12.13 -20.64
N LYS A 33 4.89 13.19 -19.90
CA LYS A 33 3.62 13.92 -19.99
C LYS A 33 2.38 13.07 -19.70
N VAL A 34 2.52 12.01 -18.89
CA VAL A 34 1.37 11.23 -18.41
C VAL A 34 0.55 12.10 -17.44
N PRO A 35 -0.80 12.14 -17.55
CA PRO A 35 -1.63 12.93 -16.66
C PRO A 35 -1.46 12.53 -15.19
N THR A 36 -1.41 13.51 -14.29
CA THR A 36 -1.23 13.30 -12.83
C THR A 36 -2.30 12.40 -12.23
N VAL A 37 -3.54 12.48 -12.73
CA VAL A 37 -4.64 11.61 -12.30
C VAL A 37 -4.33 10.14 -12.60
N VAL A 38 -3.80 9.85 -13.78
CA VAL A 38 -3.40 8.47 -14.16
C VAL A 38 -2.25 8.01 -13.26
N ILE A 39 -1.25 8.84 -13.00
CA ILE A 39 -0.13 8.52 -12.11
C ILE A 39 -0.64 8.19 -10.69
N GLY A 40 -1.57 8.99 -10.15
CA GLY A 40 -2.16 8.79 -8.83
C GLY A 40 -2.98 7.50 -8.76
N LEU A 41 -3.85 7.27 -9.74
CA LEU A 41 -4.73 6.10 -9.79
C LEU A 41 -3.99 4.79 -10.11
N THR A 42 -2.75 4.85 -10.61
CA THR A 42 -1.98 3.67 -11.00
C THR A 42 -0.71 3.51 -10.17
N ILE A 43 0.33 4.30 -10.44
CA ILE A 43 1.66 4.16 -9.85
C ILE A 43 1.60 4.36 -8.32
N VAL A 44 0.91 5.40 -7.86
CA VAL A 44 0.82 5.69 -6.42
C VAL A 44 -0.05 4.66 -5.72
N ALA A 45 -1.25 4.40 -6.24
CA ALA A 45 -2.18 3.41 -5.66
C ALA A 45 -1.57 2.00 -5.57
N PHE A 46 -0.86 1.56 -6.62
CA PHE A 46 -0.15 0.29 -6.60
C PHE A 46 1.04 0.32 -5.65
N GLY A 47 1.79 1.42 -5.68
CA GLY A 47 2.98 1.63 -4.89
C GLY A 47 2.78 1.56 -3.38
N THR A 48 1.68 2.09 -2.87
CA THR A 48 1.34 2.02 -1.45
C THR A 48 1.01 0.61 -0.97
N SER A 49 0.65 -0.30 -1.87
CA SER A 49 0.28 -1.69 -1.55
C SER A 49 1.40 -2.70 -1.87
N LEU A 50 2.54 -2.21 -2.37
CA LEU A 50 3.70 -3.03 -2.72
C LEU A 50 4.32 -3.73 -1.51
N PRO A 51 4.55 -3.05 -0.36
CA PRO A 51 5.08 -3.71 0.83
C PRO A 51 4.22 -4.91 1.24
N GLU A 52 2.91 -4.73 1.27
CA GLU A 52 1.93 -5.74 1.64
C GLU A 52 1.96 -6.91 0.66
N LEU A 53 1.98 -6.63 -0.64
CA LEU A 53 2.08 -7.64 -1.68
C LEU A 53 3.36 -8.48 -1.51
N LEU A 54 4.50 -7.83 -1.28
CA LEU A 54 5.78 -8.52 -1.11
C LEU A 54 5.83 -9.34 0.18
N VAL A 55 5.29 -8.83 1.30
CA VAL A 55 5.21 -9.58 2.56
C VAL A 55 4.34 -10.83 2.39
N SER A 56 3.15 -10.69 1.79
CA SER A 56 2.24 -11.81 1.55
C SER A 56 2.82 -12.85 0.58
N LEU A 57 3.55 -12.40 -0.45
CA LEU A 57 4.21 -13.30 -1.40
C LEU A 57 5.34 -14.08 -0.73
N LEU A 58 6.24 -13.38 -0.03
CA LEU A 58 7.39 -14.01 0.65
C LEU A 58 6.96 -14.93 1.79
N ALA A 59 5.87 -14.61 2.49
CA ALA A 59 5.30 -15.47 3.52
C ALA A 59 4.80 -16.79 2.92
N ASN A 60 4.08 -16.75 1.80
CA ASN A 60 3.59 -17.96 1.13
C ASN A 60 4.74 -18.81 0.54
N LEU A 61 5.77 -18.18 -0.03
CA LEU A 61 6.91 -18.90 -0.63
C LEU A 61 7.77 -19.67 0.39
N GLN A 62 7.73 -19.31 1.68
CA GLN A 62 8.53 -19.94 2.74
C GLN A 62 7.91 -21.22 3.33
N GLY A 63 6.71 -21.64 2.89
CA GLY A 63 6.18 -23.00 3.07
C GLY A 63 5.74 -23.43 4.48
N ASN A 64 6.11 -22.71 5.55
CA ASN A 64 5.91 -23.12 6.95
C ASN A 64 4.94 -22.18 7.71
N GLY A 65 3.63 -22.28 7.47
CA GLY A 65 2.62 -21.48 8.20
C GLY A 65 2.50 -20.01 7.76
N GLY A 66 3.18 -19.61 6.68
CA GLY A 66 3.13 -18.25 6.15
C GLY A 66 1.80 -17.85 5.50
N SER A 67 0.88 -18.80 5.27
CA SER A 67 -0.47 -18.51 4.80
C SER A 67 -1.25 -17.63 5.80
N ASP A 68 -1.10 -17.87 7.11
CA ASP A 68 -1.78 -17.08 8.14
C ASP A 68 -1.25 -15.65 8.18
N ILE A 69 0.06 -15.47 7.96
CA ILE A 69 0.70 -14.16 7.86
C ILE A 69 0.18 -13.43 6.62
N ALA A 70 0.10 -14.10 5.47
CA ALA A 70 -0.40 -13.50 4.24
C ALA A 70 -1.87 -13.08 4.36
N ILE A 71 -2.73 -13.93 4.95
CA ILE A 71 -4.14 -13.61 5.19
C ILE A 71 -4.25 -12.46 6.19
N GLY A 72 -3.51 -12.52 7.30
CA GLY A 72 -3.49 -11.46 8.31
C GLY A 72 -3.05 -10.12 7.73
N ASN A 73 -2.05 -10.13 6.84
CA ASN A 73 -1.56 -8.94 6.16
C ASN A 73 -2.61 -8.36 5.19
N ILE A 74 -3.25 -9.18 4.35
CA ILE A 74 -4.26 -8.72 3.38
C ILE A 74 -5.51 -8.20 4.10
N VAL A 75 -6.06 -9.00 5.03
CA VAL A 75 -7.29 -8.66 5.74
C VAL A 75 -7.04 -7.49 6.69
N GLY A 76 -5.95 -7.53 7.46
CA GLY A 76 -5.59 -6.48 8.40
C GLY A 76 -5.35 -5.13 7.72
N SER A 77 -4.64 -5.11 6.59
CA SER A 77 -4.36 -3.86 5.85
C SER A 77 -5.63 -3.22 5.29
N ASN A 78 -6.57 -4.02 4.76
CA ASN A 78 -7.86 -3.49 4.31
C ASN A 78 -8.71 -2.94 5.45
N ILE A 79 -8.73 -3.62 6.60
CA ILE A 79 -9.42 -3.14 7.81
C ILE A 79 -8.81 -1.81 8.27
N ALA A 80 -7.48 -1.72 8.32
CA ALA A 80 -6.79 -0.48 8.69
C ALA A 80 -7.07 0.65 7.67
N ASN A 81 -7.02 0.37 6.37
CA ASN A 81 -7.29 1.37 5.34
C ASN A 81 -8.72 1.94 5.44
N LEU A 82 -9.71 1.07 5.70
CA LEU A 82 -11.11 1.49 5.79
C LEU A 82 -11.49 2.13 7.13
N LEU A 83 -11.06 1.54 8.24
CA LEU A 83 -11.50 2.00 9.56
C LEU A 83 -10.58 3.07 10.13
N LEU A 84 -9.27 2.91 9.97
CA LEU A 84 -8.29 3.85 10.52
C LEU A 84 -8.02 4.99 9.54
N ILE A 85 -7.52 4.70 8.34
CA ILE A 85 -7.07 5.75 7.42
C ILE A 85 -8.27 6.53 6.88
N LEU A 86 -9.24 5.84 6.26
CA LEU A 86 -10.43 6.48 5.72
C LEU A 86 -11.31 7.07 6.83
N GLY A 87 -11.39 6.41 8.00
CA GLY A 87 -12.08 6.94 9.18
C GLY A 87 -11.49 8.28 9.63
N ILE A 88 -10.18 8.36 9.85
CA ILE A 88 -9.50 9.62 10.21
C ILE A 88 -9.64 10.65 9.09
N ALA A 89 -9.47 10.27 7.82
CA ALA A 89 -9.64 11.16 6.68
C ALA A 89 -11.04 11.79 6.65
N SER A 90 -12.08 11.00 6.93
CA SER A 90 -13.47 11.47 6.95
C SER A 90 -13.78 12.45 8.08
N VAL A 91 -13.05 12.35 9.20
CA VAL A 91 -13.14 13.31 10.31
C VAL A 91 -12.42 14.63 9.95
N MET A 92 -11.30 14.54 9.23
CA MET A 92 -10.51 15.72 8.85
C MET A 92 -11.11 16.49 7.68
N ALA A 93 -11.73 15.82 6.71
CA ALA A 93 -12.26 16.45 5.50
C ALA A 93 -13.47 15.69 4.94
N VAL A 94 -14.37 16.43 4.28
CA VAL A 94 -15.47 15.83 3.52
C VAL A 94 -14.89 15.11 2.31
N ILE A 95 -15.19 13.83 2.18
CA ILE A 95 -14.80 13.01 1.04
C ILE A 95 -15.91 13.07 -0.01
N PRO A 96 -15.72 13.76 -1.15
CA PRO A 96 -16.75 13.84 -2.18
C PRO A 96 -16.92 12.45 -2.83
N VAL A 97 -18.15 11.95 -2.83
CA VAL A 97 -18.52 10.69 -3.50
C VAL A 97 -19.41 11.01 -4.69
N GLU A 98 -19.03 10.57 -5.88
CA GLU A 98 -19.83 10.77 -7.09
C GLU A 98 -21.17 10.02 -6.98
N ARG A 99 -22.28 10.71 -7.27
CA ARG A 99 -23.64 10.17 -7.10
C ARG A 99 -23.91 8.93 -7.96
N HIS A 100 -23.21 8.75 -9.08
CA HIS A 100 -23.36 7.56 -9.91
C HIS A 100 -22.72 6.31 -9.28
N LEU A 101 -21.83 6.45 -8.28
CA LEU A 101 -21.31 5.33 -7.50
C LEU A 101 -22.29 4.89 -6.41
N LEU A 102 -23.24 5.75 -6.05
CA LEU A 102 -24.24 5.52 -5.00
C LEU A 102 -25.58 4.97 -5.52
N ARG A 103 -25.86 5.13 -6.81
CA ARG A 103 -27.01 4.51 -7.47
C ARG A 103 -26.54 3.30 -8.27
N ARG A 104 -26.81 2.10 -7.74
CA ARG A 104 -26.82 0.86 -8.53
C ARG A 104 -28.00 0.85 -9.47
#